data_AF-A0A7V8XLQ4-F1
#
_entry.id   AF-A0A7V8XLQ4-F1
#
_cell.length_a   1.000
_cell.length_b   1.000
_cell.length_c   1.000
_cell.angle_alpha   90.00
_cell.angle_beta   90.00
_cell.angle_gamma   90.00
#
_symmetry.space_group_name_H-M   'P 1'
#
loop_
_entity.id
_entity.type
_entity.pdbx_description
1 polymer ?
#
loop_
_entity_poly.entity_id
_entity_poly.type
_entity_poly.pdbx_seq_one_letter_code
_entity_poly.pdbx_strand_id
1 'polypeptide(L)'
;AELPPPRLLGAFDPVLLGWRSRAFLLDDHEAVITVNGLFRPFALVRGRAAATWHLSEAGVELTPFERLANPVSAALAEEAADVGRFLGLEVSG
;
A
#
# COMPACT_ATOMS: atom_id res chain seq x y z
N ALA A 1 10.64 -19.20 -2.37
CA ALA A 1 9.53 -18.97 -1.44
C ALA A 1 8.41 -18.28 -2.20
N GLU A 2 7.16 -18.54 -1.84
CA GLU A 2 6.01 -17.83 -2.41
C GLU A 2 5.98 -16.39 -1.87
N LEU A 3 5.59 -15.43 -2.72
CA LEU A 3 5.45 -14.04 -2.31
C LEU A 3 4.10 -13.86 -1.60
N PRO A 4 4.00 -12.93 -0.63
CA PRO A 4 2.73 -12.66 0.02
C PRO A 4 1.69 -12.17 -1.02
N PRO A 5 0.40 -12.39 -0.76
CA PRO A 5 -0.64 -11.74 -1.54
C PRO A 5 -0.55 -10.20 -1.38
N PRO A 6 -1.28 -9.42 -2.18
CA PRO A 6 -1.27 -7.97 -2.07
C PRO A 6 -1.53 -7.47 -0.64
N ARG A 7 -0.79 -6.45 -0.21
CA ARG A 7 -0.86 -5.88 1.16
C ARG A 7 -0.89 -4.37 1.13
N LEU A 8 -1.60 -3.77 2.08
CA LEU A 8 -1.58 -2.33 2.34
C LEU A 8 -0.63 -2.06 3.50
N LEU A 9 0.56 -1.58 3.18
CA LEU A 9 1.59 -1.27 4.18
C LEU A 9 1.41 0.15 4.68
N GLY A 10 1.53 0.32 6.00
CA GLY A 10 1.37 1.61 6.66
C GLY A 10 2.52 2.57 6.38
N ALA A 11 2.37 3.80 6.85
CA ALA A 11 3.46 4.76 6.87
C ALA A 11 4.64 4.19 7.69
N PHE A 12 5.87 4.46 7.25
CA PHE A 12 7.10 3.99 7.91
C PHE A 12 7.19 2.46 8.10
N ASP A 13 6.55 1.67 7.24
CA ASP A 13 6.68 0.22 7.29
C ASP A 13 8.17 -0.20 7.30
N PRO A 14 8.57 -1.15 8.18
CA PRO A 14 9.97 -1.58 8.31
C PRO A 14 10.62 -2.02 7.00
N VAL A 15 9.85 -2.47 6.00
CA VAL A 15 10.38 -2.84 4.68
C VAL A 15 11.10 -1.68 3.99
N LEU A 16 10.79 -0.43 4.34
CA LEU A 16 11.41 0.78 3.81
C LEU A 16 12.65 1.22 4.59
N LEU A 17 12.98 0.63 5.74
CA LEU A 17 14.00 1.14 6.64
C LEU A 17 15.35 0.40 6.48
N GLY A 18 16.46 1.07 6.80
CA GLY A 18 17.80 0.46 6.80
C GLY A 18 18.46 0.26 5.43
N TRP A 19 17.78 0.62 4.34
CA TRP A 19 18.32 0.49 2.98
C TRP A 19 19.06 1.74 2.51
N ARG A 20 20.19 1.53 1.81
CA ARG A 20 20.86 2.59 1.03
C ARG A 20 20.04 3.00 -0.21
N SER A 21 19.36 2.05 -0.83
CA SER A 21 18.46 2.28 -1.97
C SER A 21 17.27 1.34 -1.88
N ARG A 22 16.09 1.81 -2.32
CA ARG A 22 14.82 1.07 -2.29
C ARG A 22 14.32 0.69 -3.68
N ALA A 23 15.14 0.84 -4.72
CA ALA A 23 14.75 0.58 -6.10
C ALA A 23 14.21 -0.85 -6.32
N PHE A 24 14.66 -1.83 -5.53
CA PHE A 24 14.18 -3.21 -5.57
C PHE A 24 12.69 -3.37 -5.18
N LEU A 25 12.12 -2.37 -4.51
CA LEU A 25 10.76 -2.35 -4.00
C LEU A 25 9.95 -1.24 -4.67
N LEU A 26 10.54 -0.06 -4.83
CA LEU A 26 9.85 1.16 -5.25
C LEU A 26 10.04 1.52 -6.72
N ASP A 27 11.00 0.87 -7.41
CA ASP A 27 11.42 1.27 -8.77
C ASP A 27 11.63 2.80 -8.85
N ASP A 28 10.97 3.48 -9.79
CA ASP A 28 11.07 4.94 -9.98
C ASP A 28 10.08 5.74 -9.11
N HIS A 29 9.30 5.08 -8.24
CA HIS A 29 8.29 5.70 -7.38
C HIS A 29 8.82 6.18 -6.02
N GLU A 30 10.14 6.14 -5.78
CA GLU A 30 10.75 6.53 -4.50
C GLU A 30 10.37 7.95 -4.10
N ALA A 31 10.28 8.90 -5.03
CA ALA A 31 9.91 10.29 -4.74
C ALA A 31 8.43 10.47 -4.38
N VAL A 32 7.54 9.53 -4.71
CA VAL A 32 6.12 9.59 -4.34
C VAL A 32 5.92 9.02 -2.94
N ILE A 33 6.65 7.96 -2.62
CA ILE A 33 6.53 7.23 -1.36
C ILE A 33 7.41 7.84 -0.27
N THR A 34 8.55 8.41 -0.63
CA THR A 34 9.52 9.01 0.30
C THR A 34 9.73 10.49 -0.04
N VAL A 35 9.27 11.38 0.84
CA VAL A 35 9.38 12.84 0.64
C VAL A 35 9.86 13.47 1.93
N ASN A 36 11.02 14.13 1.91
CA ASN A 36 11.56 14.87 3.06
C ASN A 36 11.57 14.04 4.37
N GLY A 37 11.91 12.75 4.29
CA GLY A 37 11.95 11.84 5.45
C GLY A 37 10.60 11.22 5.83
N LEU A 38 9.50 11.61 5.20
CA LEU A 38 8.20 10.96 5.33
C LEU A 38 8.13 9.71 4.46
N PHE A 39 7.70 8.59 5.04
CA PHE A 39 7.40 7.35 4.30
C PHE A 39 5.88 7.15 4.26
N ARG A 40 5.27 7.28 3.07
CA ARG A 40 3.82 7.17 2.88
C ARG A 40 3.34 5.71 2.91
N PRO A 41 2.08 5.47 3.29
CA PRO A 41 1.46 4.16 3.09
C PRO A 41 1.40 3.79 1.60
N PHE A 42 1.61 2.51 1.29
CA PHE A 42 1.64 2.01 -0.08
C PHE A 42 1.14 0.57 -0.19
N ALA A 43 0.66 0.19 -1.37
CA ALA A 43 0.26 -1.17 -1.70
C ALA A 43 1.46 -1.96 -2.22
N LEU A 44 1.73 -3.12 -1.63
CA LEU A 44 2.73 -4.07 -2.06
C LEU A 44 2.07 -5.16 -2.91
N VAL A 45 2.52 -5.35 -4.14
CA VAL A 45 2.05 -6.40 -5.06
C VAL A 45 3.26 -7.14 -5.61
N ARG A 46 3.33 -8.46 -5.35
CA ARG A 46 4.45 -9.32 -5.79
C ARG A 46 5.84 -8.72 -5.44
N GLY A 47 5.94 -8.14 -4.25
CA GLY A 47 7.19 -7.56 -3.75
C GLY A 47 7.56 -6.19 -4.35
N ARG A 48 6.65 -5.53 -5.06
CA ARG A 48 6.84 -4.18 -5.63
C ARG A 48 5.72 -3.23 -5.21
N ALA A 49 6.04 -1.95 -5.05
CA ALA A 49 5.05 -0.93 -4.79
C ALA A 49 4.18 -0.71 -6.03
N ALA A 50 2.86 -0.73 -5.86
CA ALA A 50 1.90 -0.64 -6.96
C ALA A 50 0.93 0.54 -6.85
N ALA A 51 0.76 1.09 -5.65
CA ALA A 51 -0.11 2.22 -5.38
C ALA A 51 0.34 2.93 -4.09
N THR A 52 0.00 4.21 -3.93
CA THR A 52 -0.14 4.78 -2.58
C THR A 52 -1.56 4.55 -2.07
N TRP A 53 -1.76 4.68 -0.76
CA TRP A 53 -3.10 4.72 -0.19
C TRP A 53 -3.19 5.69 0.98
N HIS A 54 -4.41 6.09 1.32
CA HIS A 54 -4.70 6.90 2.49
C HIS A 54 -6.10 6.57 3.03
N LEU A 55 -6.39 7.05 4.24
CA LEU A 55 -7.73 7.00 4.81
C LEU A 55 -8.48 8.28 4.46
N SER A 56 -9.72 8.14 4.02
CA SER A 56 -10.70 9.19 3.80
C SER A 56 -11.97 8.92 4.62
N GLU A 57 -12.95 9.81 4.53
CA GLU A 57 -14.27 9.60 5.14
C GLU A 57 -15.01 8.37 4.56
N ALA A 58 -14.69 8.00 3.31
CA ALA A 58 -15.27 6.84 2.63
C ALA A 58 -14.51 5.54 2.91
N GLY A 59 -13.41 5.57 3.67
CA GLY A 59 -12.58 4.42 4.01
C GLY A 59 -11.18 4.50 3.41
N VAL A 60 -10.66 3.36 2.95
CA VAL A 60 -9.32 3.27 2.35
C VAL A 60 -9.37 3.61 0.87
N GLU A 61 -8.64 4.63 0.45
CA GLU A 61 -8.54 5.05 -0.95
C GLU A 61 -7.14 4.76 -1.51
N LEU A 62 -7.08 4.03 -2.62
CA LEU A 62 -5.85 3.70 -3.34
C LEU A 62 -5.66 4.59 -4.56
N THR A 63 -4.41 4.99 -4.81
CA THR A 63 -3.98 5.66 -6.03
C THR A 63 -2.92 4.80 -6.73
N PRO A 64 -3.32 3.93 -7.67
CA PRO A 64 -2.38 3.10 -8.43
C PRO A 64 -1.39 3.92 -9.26
N PHE A 65 -0.14 3.46 -9.34
CA PHE A 65 0.86 4.07 -10.22
C PHE A 65 0.60 3.73 -11.68
N GLU A 66 0.01 2.55 -11.92
CA GLU A 66 -0.37 2.05 -13.23
C GLU A 66 -1.71 1.30 -13.14
N ARG A 67 -2.27 0.91 -14.29
CA ARG A 67 -3.48 0.07 -14.32
C ARG A 67 -3.18 -1.29 -13.72
N LEU A 68 -3.84 -1.60 -12.61
CA LEU A 68 -3.77 -2.91 -11.97
C LEU A 68 -4.65 -3.93 -12.71
N ALA A 69 -4.19 -5.18 -12.75
CA ALA A 69 -5.01 -6.28 -13.25
C ALA A 69 -6.20 -6.54 -12.32
N ASN A 70 -7.35 -6.93 -12.86
CA ASN A 70 -8.58 -7.14 -12.07
C ASN A 70 -8.40 -8.01 -10.82
N PRO A 71 -7.66 -9.14 -10.85
CA PRO A 71 -7.43 -9.94 -9.65
C PRO A 71 -6.62 -9.22 -8.57
N VAL A 72 -5.68 -8.35 -8.96
CA VAL A 72 -4.88 -7.54 -8.02
C VAL A 72 -5.76 -6.47 -7.38
N SER A 73 -6.58 -5.78 -8.19
CA SER A 73 -7.53 -4.78 -7.69
C SER A 73 -8.53 -5.39 -6.70
N ALA A 74 -9.05 -6.58 -6.99
CA ALA A 74 -9.96 -7.29 -6.10
C ALA A 74 -9.29 -7.65 -4.76
N ALA A 75 -8.07 -8.21 -4.80
CA ALA A 75 -7.33 -8.54 -3.58
C ALA A 75 -6.98 -7.30 -2.74
N LEU A 76 -6.65 -6.18 -3.38
CA LEU A 76 -6.41 -4.91 -2.66
C LEU A 76 -7.69 -4.32 -2.06
N ALA A 77 -8.85 -4.56 -2.68
CA ALA A 77 -10.14 -4.15 -2.11
C ALA A 77 -10.50 -4.98 -0.86
N GLU A 78 -10.18 -6.28 -0.85
CA GLU A 78 -10.33 -7.13 0.33
C GLU A 78 -9.41 -6.68 1.47
N GLU A 79 -8.14 -6.39 1.16
CA GLU A 79 -7.18 -5.85 2.12
C GLU A 79 -7.61 -4.48 2.67
N ALA A 80 -8.16 -3.61 1.81
CA ALA A 80 -8.73 -2.32 2.21
C ALA A 80 -9.90 -2.49 3.18
N ALA A 81 -10.77 -3.46 2.96
CA ALA A 81 -11.86 -3.79 3.89
C ALA A 81 -11.31 -4.29 5.24
N ASP A 82 -10.26 -5.10 5.24
CA ASP A 82 -9.64 -5.59 6.47
C ASP A 82 -8.97 -4.46 7.29
N VAL A 83 -8.30 -3.52 6.61
CA VAL A 83 -7.80 -2.29 7.24
C VAL A 83 -8.96 -1.47 7.83
N GLY A 84 -10.06 -1.33 7.09
CA GLY A 84 -11.27 -0.64 7.57
C GLY A 84 -11.85 -1.28 8.84
N ARG A 85 -11.96 -2.61 8.85
CA ARG A 85 -12.37 -3.41 10.02
C ARG A 85 -11.43 -3.19 11.21
N PHE A 86 -10.12 -3.26 10.97
CA PHE A 86 -9.10 -3.03 12.02
C PHE A 86 -9.21 -1.63 12.65
N LEU A 87 -9.49 -0.62 11.84
CA LEU A 87 -9.62 0.77 12.29
C LEU A 87 -11.00 1.12 12.86
N GLY A 88 -11.97 0.20 12.82
CA GLY A 88 -13.34 0.44 13.29
C GLY A 88 -14.13 1.37 12.36
N LEU A 89 -13.82 1.40 11.07
CA LEU A 89 -14.54 2.18 10.05
C LEU A 89 -15.80 1.47 9.54
N GLU A 90 -16.08 0.26 10.02
CA GLU A 90 -17.35 -0.41 9.76
C GLU A 90 -18.48 0.37 10.43
N VAL A 91 -19.47 0.77 9.62
CA VAL A 91 -20.66 1.48 10.07
C VAL A 91 -21.33 0.67 11.18
N SER A 92 -21.40 1.25 12.38
CA SER A 92 -22.40 0.86 13.38
C SER A 92 -23.77 0.90 12.70
N GLY A 93 -24.31 -0.27 12.40
CA GLY A 93 -25.69 -0.41 11.93
C GLY A 93 -26.70 0.09 12.97
#